data_AF-A0AAN0NEW9-F1
#
_entry.id   AF-A0AAN0NEW9-F1
#
_cell.length_a   1.000
_cell.length_b   1.000
_cell.length_c   1.000
_cell.angle_alpha   90.00
_cell.angle_beta   90.00
_cell.angle_gamma   90.00
#
_symmetry.space_group_name_H-M   'P 1'
#
loop_
_entity.id
_entity.type
_entity.pdbx_description
1 polymer ?
#
loop_
_entity_poly.entity_id
_entity_poly.type
_entity_poly.pdbx_seq_one_letter_code
_entity_poly.pdbx_strand_id
1 'polypeptide(L)' 'MVDKFIDDALVNNVVQFRIVHGHGTGQLRNVVHDRLRKNKHVGSFELGSIGEGGSGATVVKLKQS' A
#
# COMPACT_ATOMS: atom_id res chain seq x y z
N MET A 1 -4.98 8.51 6.75
CA MET A 1 -5.47 7.11 6.68
C MET A 1 -4.34 6.16 6.30
N VAL A 2 -3.65 6.34 5.17
CA VAL A 2 -2.52 5.46 4.76
C VAL A 2 -1.34 5.53 5.73
N ASP A 3 -0.89 6.73 6.11
CA ASP A 3 0.28 6.89 7.00
C ASP A 3 0.05 6.24 8.37
N LYS A 4 -1.11 6.51 9.00
CA LYS A 4 -1.52 5.86 10.25
C LYS A 4 -1.53 4.32 10.12
N PHE A 5 -2.02 3.79 9.01
CA PHE A 5 -2.05 2.34 8.81
C PHE A 5 -0.65 1.74 8.69
N ILE A 6 0.29 2.47 8.07
CA ILE A 6 1.69 2.06 8.02
C ILE A 6 2.29 2.05 9.43
N ASP A 7 2.00 3.07 10.25
CA ASP A 7 2.46 3.12 11.64
C ASP A 7 1.90 1.94 12.45
N ASP A 8 0.60 1.67 12.33
CA ASP A 8 -0.07 0.54 12.99
C ASP A 8 0.52 -0.80 12.50
N ALA A 9 0.81 -0.94 11.21
CA ALA A 9 1.44 -2.12 10.63
C ALA A 9 2.85 -2.36 11.18
N LEU A 10 3.64 -1.30 11.35
CA LEU A 10 4.97 -1.38 11.94
C LEU A 10 4.90 -1.83 13.40
N VAL A 11 3.98 -1.27 14.20
CA VAL A 11 3.78 -1.66 15.61
C VAL A 11 3.38 -3.12 15.75
N ASN A 12 2.60 -3.64 14.79
CA ASN A 12 2.13 -5.02 14.80
C ASN A 12 3.07 -6.00 14.05
N ASN A 13 4.28 -5.57 13.67
CA ASN A 13 5.23 -6.38 12.89
C ASN A 13 4.64 -6.95 11.57
N VAL A 14 3.69 -6.23 10.97
CA VAL A 14 3.12 -6.62 9.67
C VAL A 14 4.14 -6.31 8.58
N VAL A 15 4.52 -7.33 7.83
CA VAL A 15 5.54 -7.19 6.77
C VAL A 15 4.92 -6.73 5.44
N GLN A 16 3.70 -7.17 5.18
CA GLN A 16 3.01 -6.94 3.91
C GLN A 16 1.51 -6.73 4.15
N PHE A 17 0.92 -5.80 3.41
CA PHE A 17 -0.53 -5.56 3.41
C PHE A 17 -1.01 -5.08 2.04
N ARG A 18 -2.33 -4.98 1.88
CA ARG A 18 -2.94 -4.41 0.66
C ARG A 18 -3.80 -3.19 1.00
N ILE A 19 -3.77 -2.20 0.13
CA ILE A 19 -4.67 -1.05 0.15
C ILE A 19 -5.67 -1.20 -0.99
N VAL A 20 -6.95 -1.30 -0.65
CA VAL A 20 -8.04 -1.34 -1.64
C VAL A 20 -8.49 0.08 -1.92
N HIS A 21 -8.28 0.53 -3.16
CA HIS A 21 -8.70 1.86 -3.62
C HIS A 21 -9.74 1.80 -4.73
N GLY A 22 -10.08 0.61 -5.22
CA GLY A 22 -11.02 0.40 -6.32
C GLY A 22 -10.40 0.73 -7.69
N HIS A 23 -11.13 0.38 -8.75
CA HIS A 23 -10.65 0.54 -10.13
C HIS A 23 -10.87 1.97 -10.63
N GLY A 24 -12.10 2.50 -10.53
CA GLY A 24 -12.47 3.90 -10.75
C GLY A 24 -11.75 4.62 -11.90
N THR A 25 -11.51 5.93 -11.72
CA THR A 25 -10.67 6.75 -12.62
C THR A 25 -9.17 6.62 -12.33
N GLY A 26 -8.80 5.88 -11.28
CA GLY A 26 -7.43 5.76 -10.81
C GLY A 26 -6.94 6.94 -9.96
N GLN A 27 -7.76 7.94 -9.66
CA GLN A 27 -7.37 9.06 -8.80
C GLN A 27 -6.91 8.60 -7.41
N LEU A 28 -7.66 7.68 -6.78
CA LEU A 28 -7.28 7.12 -5.47
C LEU A 28 -5.99 6.32 -5.54
N ARG A 29 -5.79 5.52 -6.59
CA ARG A 29 -4.53 4.80 -6.83
C ARG A 29 -3.35 5.77 -6.87
N ASN A 30 -3.47 6.86 -7.64
CA ASN A 30 -2.40 7.85 -7.78
C ASN A 30 -2.06 8.49 -6.44
N VAL A 31 -3.07 8.90 -5.66
CA VAL A 31 -2.87 9.48 -4.33
C VAL A 31 -2.21 8.48 -3.36
N VAL A 32 -2.62 7.21 -3.39
CA VAL A 32 -2.01 6.13 -2.59
C VAL A 32 -0.56 5.94 -2.99
N HIS A 33 -0.27 5.81 -4.28
CA HIS A 33 1.10 5.61 -4.78
C HIS A 33 2.00 6.80 -4.43
N ASP A 34 1.52 8.04 -4.55
CA ASP A 34 2.29 9.24 -4.19
C ASP A 34 2.63 9.31 -2.70
N ARG A 35 1.72 8.84 -1.84
CA ARG A 35 1.97 8.72 -0.40
C ARG A 35 3.00 7.63 -0.10
N LEU A 36 2.85 6.45 -0.71
CA LEU A 36 3.77 5.33 -0.52
C LEU A 36 5.20 5.66 -0.97
N ARG A 37 5.38 6.35 -2.11
CA ARG A 37 6.71 6.78 -2.59
C ARG A 37 7.44 7.69 -1.60
N LYS A 38 6.71 8.51 -0.85
CA LYS A 38 7.29 9.48 0.11
C LYS A 38 7.53 8.86 1.49
N ASN A 39 7.02 7.67 1.77
CA ASN A 39 7.10 7.07 3.08
C ASN A 39 8.38 6.22 3.21
N LYS A 40 9.28 6.61 4.12
CA LYS A 40 10.58 5.96 4.32
C LYS A 40 10.49 4.50 4.80
N HIS A 41 9.37 4.09 5.39
CA HIS A 41 9.15 2.73 5.91
C HIS A 41 8.69 1.75 4.83
N VAL A 42 8.24 2.25 3.67
CA VAL A 42 7.85 1.41 2.54
C VAL A 42 9.10 0.93 1.82
N GLY A 43 9.21 -0.39 1.63
CA GLY A 43 10.28 -1.02 0.86
C GLY A 43 9.92 -1.11 -0.62
N SER A 44 8.74 -1.66 -0.92
CA SER A 44 8.20 -1.71 -2.28
C SER A 44 6.67 -1.69 -2.27
N PHE A 45 6.08 -1.35 -3.41
CA PHE A 45 4.66 -1.50 -3.63
C PHE A 45 4.37 -1.73 -5.12
N GLU A 46 3.31 -2.49 -5.39
CA GLU A 46 2.89 -2.86 -6.74
C GLU A 46 1.36 -3.00 -6.80
N LEU A 47 0.81 -3.05 -8.01
CA LEU A 47 -0.61 -3.40 -8.17
C LEU A 47 -0.84 -4.85 -7.72
N GLY A 48 -1.99 -5.12 -7.13
CA GLY A 48 -2.33 -6.47 -6.71
C GLY A 48 -2.44 -7.44 -7.88
N SER A 49 -2.11 -8.70 -7.63
CA SER A 49 -2.48 -9.80 -8.52
C SER A 49 -4.01 -9.98 -8.59
N ILE A 50 -4.51 -10.79 -9.51
CA ILE A 50 -5.96 -11.06 -9.65
C ILE A 50 -6.58 -11.51 -8.31
N GLY A 51 -5.87 -12.36 -7.54
CA GLY A 51 -6.33 -12.83 -6.22
C GLY A 51 -6.27 -11.77 -5.10
N GLU A 52 -5.55 -10.68 -5.30
CA GLU A 52 -5.37 -9.61 -4.31
C GLU A 52 -6.25 -8.38 -4.59
N GLY A 53 -7.00 -8.40 -5.71
CA GLY A 53 -7.88 -7.33 -6.14
C GLY A 53 -7.47 -6.63 -7.44
N GLY A 54 -6.46 -7.15 -8.14
CA GLY A 54 -6.01 -6.65 -9.43
C GLY A 54 -5.54 -5.19 -9.36
N SER A 55 -5.81 -4.45 -10.44
CA SER A 55 -5.46 -3.01 -10.52
C SER A 55 -6.28 -2.12 -9.59
N GLY A 56 -7.28 -2.67 -8.88
CA GLY A 56 -8.06 -1.99 -7.84
C GLY A 56 -7.43 -2.06 -6.44
N ALA A 57 -6.30 -2.74 -6.29
CA ALA A 57 -5.55 -2.82 -5.05
C ALA A 57 -4.06 -2.55 -5.26
N THR A 58 -3.40 -2.07 -4.21
CA THR A 58 -1.95 -1.93 -4.15
C THR A 58 -1.42 -2.78 -3.01
N VAL A 59 -0.49 -3.69 -3.30
CA VAL A 59 0.23 -4.49 -2.31
C VAL A 59 1.47 -3.71 -1.89
N VAL A 60 1.69 -3.60 -0.59
CA VAL A 60 2.77 -2.83 0.02
C VAL A 60 3.61 -3.76 0.88
N LYS A 61 4.93 -3.71 0.72
CA LYS A 61 5.91 -4.39 1.57
C LYS A 61 6.71 -3.35 2.35
N LEU A 62 6.76 -3.50 3.67
CA LEU A 62 7.53 -2.62 4.53
C LEU A 62 9.00 -3.06 4.58
N LYS A 63 9.90 -2.12 4.87
CA LYS A 63 11.31 -2.43 5.09
C LYS A 63 11.45 -3.26 6.36
N GLN A 64 12.16 -4.38 6.25
CA GLN A 64 12.61 -5.13 7.42
C GLN A 64 13.96 -4.56 7.86
N SER A 65 14.08 -4.28 9.15
CA SER A 65 15.33 -3.84 9.79
C SER A 65 16.12 -5.05 10.27
#